data_AF-A0A399HQ30-F1
#
_entry.id   AF-A0A399HQ30-F1
#
_cell.length_a   1.000
_cell.length_b   1.000
_cell.length_c   1.000
_cell.angle_alpha   90.00
_cell.angle_beta   90.00
_cell.angle_gamma   90.00
#
_symmetry.space_group_name_H-M   'P 1'
#
loop_
_entity.id
_entity.type
_entity.pdbx_description
1 polymer ?
#
loop_
_entity_poly.entity_id
_entity_poly.type
_entity_poly.pdbx_seq_one_letter_code
_entity_poly.pdbx_strand_id
1 'polypeptide(L)'
;MTETYVAYGATRDLIKECTKPGEYKIPQALLKRGEIPVDENGVHLGEGEGWWYDTLGLKPTFSNWAQITFIHMYMLQVRFRMFPQSHAPVWIQHLTNQAFYAAEDRLVIWHKFNANSLRQKHLKDMFSQWRAVLLSYDEGLMKGDAMLAAAVWRNLLGAKEDVDFEKLAQIVGYMRKELKRLDNATDDEVANGTWTFKGSPGDEANVVKAPSRMMATETAKA
;
A
#
# COMPACT_ATOMS: atom_id res chain seq x y z
N MET A 1 -0.22 -29.78 -9.83
CA MET A 1 0.64 -28.60 -9.58
C MET A 1 0.69 -28.44 -8.06
N THR A 2 1.88 -28.34 -7.44
CA THR A 2 1.97 -28.21 -5.98
C THR A 2 1.45 -26.84 -5.55
N GLU A 3 0.80 -26.76 -4.39
CA GLU A 3 0.23 -25.52 -3.85
C GLU A 3 1.23 -24.36 -3.85
N THR A 4 2.48 -24.62 -3.50
CA THR A 4 3.58 -23.65 -3.53
C THR A 4 3.75 -22.98 -4.90
N TYR A 5 3.61 -23.74 -6.00
CA TYR A 5 3.74 -23.18 -7.35
C TYR A 5 2.53 -22.32 -7.72
N VAL A 6 1.33 -22.74 -7.32
CA VAL A 6 0.09 -21.97 -7.52
C VAL A 6 0.17 -20.65 -6.75
N ALA A 7 0.48 -20.72 -5.46
CA ALA A 7 0.64 -19.55 -4.60
C ALA A 7 1.72 -18.61 -5.13
N TYR A 8 2.88 -19.13 -5.57
CA TYR A 8 3.94 -18.33 -6.18
C TYR A 8 3.46 -17.56 -7.41
N GLY A 9 2.77 -18.24 -8.35
CA GLY A 9 2.27 -17.62 -9.57
C GLY A 9 1.19 -16.58 -9.31
N ALA A 10 0.19 -16.93 -8.50
CA ALA A 10 -0.92 -16.05 -8.17
C ALA A 10 -0.44 -14.79 -7.41
N THR A 11 0.38 -14.95 -6.39
CA THR A 11 0.89 -13.80 -5.61
C THR A 11 1.80 -12.88 -6.41
N ARG A 12 2.50 -13.39 -7.44
CA ARG A 12 3.25 -12.53 -8.37
C ARG A 12 2.33 -11.53 -9.06
N ASP A 13 1.18 -11.99 -9.53
CA ASP A 13 0.24 -11.15 -10.27
C ASP A 13 -0.56 -10.24 -9.31
N LEU A 14 -0.90 -10.73 -8.12
CA LEU A 14 -1.48 -9.90 -7.06
C LEU A 14 -0.55 -8.77 -6.60
N ILE A 15 0.76 -9.01 -6.51
CA ILE A 15 1.71 -7.95 -6.16
C ILE A 15 1.79 -6.87 -7.22
N LYS A 16 1.66 -7.20 -8.52
CA LYS A 16 1.57 -6.17 -9.56
C LYS A 16 0.40 -5.23 -9.32
N GLU A 17 -0.76 -5.78 -8.94
CA GLU A 17 -1.93 -4.98 -8.58
C GLU A 17 -1.72 -4.18 -7.29
N CYS A 18 -1.00 -4.71 -6.29
CA CYS A 18 -0.64 -3.95 -5.08
C CYS A 18 0.30 -2.78 -5.35
N THR A 19 1.23 -2.92 -6.30
CA THR A 19 2.25 -1.90 -6.59
C THR A 19 1.74 -0.82 -7.55
N LYS A 20 0.75 -1.17 -8.38
CA LYS A 20 0.22 -0.33 -9.46
C LYS A 20 -0.20 1.08 -9.01
N PRO A 21 -0.88 1.29 -7.86
CA PRO A 21 -1.31 2.63 -7.46
C PRO A 21 -0.16 3.57 -7.09
N GLY A 22 1.02 3.03 -6.76
CA GLY A 22 2.23 3.81 -6.48
C GLY A 22 3.28 3.70 -7.59
N GLU A 23 2.92 3.19 -8.77
CA GLU A 23 3.89 3.09 -9.87
C GLU A 23 4.46 4.47 -10.21
N TYR A 24 5.79 4.52 -10.31
CA TYR A 24 6.52 5.69 -10.78
C TYR A 24 7.75 5.24 -11.55
N LYS A 25 8.33 6.17 -12.31
CA LYS A 25 9.54 5.97 -13.11
C LYS A 25 10.58 7.03 -12.75
N ILE A 26 11.84 6.75 -13.04
CA ILE A 26 12.93 7.73 -13.01
C ILE A 26 13.59 7.68 -14.39
N PRO A 27 13.02 8.34 -15.42
CA PRO A 27 13.51 8.22 -16.80
C PRO A 27 15.03 8.50 -16.94
N GLN A 28 15.54 9.41 -16.12
CA GLN A 28 16.94 9.81 -16.04
C GLN A 28 17.85 8.61 -15.70
N ALA A 29 17.36 7.65 -14.92
CA ALA A 29 18.11 6.44 -14.60
C ALA A 29 18.46 5.60 -15.85
N LEU A 30 17.70 5.71 -16.94
CA LEU A 30 17.97 4.94 -18.17
C LEU A 30 18.97 5.64 -19.10
N LEU A 31 19.39 6.87 -18.78
CA LEU A 31 20.32 7.64 -19.58
C LEU A 31 21.77 7.33 -19.17
N LYS A 32 22.69 7.23 -20.16
CA LYS A 32 24.12 6.88 -19.95
C LYS A 32 24.86 7.80 -18.98
N ARG A 33 24.37 9.03 -18.77
CA ARG A 33 24.87 10.03 -17.83
C ARG A 33 23.72 10.80 -17.16
N GLY A 34 22.58 10.13 -16.98
CA GLY A 34 21.45 10.77 -16.31
C GLY A 34 21.71 10.89 -14.82
N GLU A 35 21.47 12.09 -14.30
CA GLU A 35 21.47 12.34 -12.87
C GLU A 35 20.08 12.03 -12.33
N ILE A 36 20.02 11.20 -11.28
CA ILE A 36 18.75 10.89 -10.62
C ILE A 36 18.34 12.12 -9.83
N PRO A 37 17.14 12.70 -10.07
CA PRO A 37 16.65 13.83 -9.29
C PRO A 37 16.57 13.46 -7.81
N VAL A 38 16.92 14.39 -6.93
CA VAL A 38 16.82 14.21 -5.47
C VAL A 38 16.11 15.39 -4.83
N ASP A 39 15.49 15.16 -3.67
CA ASP A 39 14.99 16.23 -2.83
C ASP A 39 16.11 16.87 -1.97
N GLU A 40 15.72 17.84 -1.14
CA GLU A 40 16.61 18.55 -0.21
C GLU A 40 17.36 17.64 0.78
N ASN A 41 16.86 16.42 1.01
CA ASN A 41 17.46 15.42 1.90
C ASN A 41 18.26 14.35 1.14
N GLY A 42 18.41 14.50 -0.18
CA GLY A 42 19.09 13.53 -1.03
C GLY A 42 18.25 12.30 -1.38
N VAL A 43 16.93 12.32 -1.13
CA VAL A 43 16.04 11.20 -1.47
C VAL A 43 15.73 11.25 -2.95
N HIS A 44 15.93 10.13 -3.66
CA HIS A 44 15.64 10.02 -5.09
C HIS A 44 14.15 10.27 -5.37
N LEU A 45 13.89 11.13 -6.35
CA LEU A 45 12.57 11.51 -6.84
C LEU A 45 12.35 10.95 -8.24
N GLY A 46 11.16 10.40 -8.46
CA GLY A 46 10.69 10.02 -9.79
C GLY A 46 9.54 10.87 -10.32
N GLU A 47 8.84 10.29 -11.27
CA GLU A 47 7.67 10.81 -11.95
C GLU A 47 6.58 9.73 -11.81
N GLY A 48 5.52 10.06 -11.07
CA GLY A 48 4.37 9.20 -10.82
C GLY A 48 3.09 9.98 -10.99
N GLU A 49 2.02 9.30 -11.38
CA GLU A 49 0.71 9.88 -11.68
C GLU A 49 -0.38 9.23 -10.83
N GLY A 50 -1.53 9.87 -10.76
CA GLY A 50 -2.73 9.35 -10.09
C GLY A 50 -2.92 9.92 -8.69
N TRP A 51 -4.02 9.50 -8.06
CA TRP A 51 -4.54 10.14 -6.84
C TRP A 51 -3.50 10.28 -5.72
N TRP A 52 -2.65 9.26 -5.50
CA TRP A 52 -1.62 9.27 -4.45
C TRP A 52 -0.57 10.37 -4.64
N TYR A 53 -0.26 10.74 -5.88
CA TYR A 53 0.74 11.75 -6.20
C TYR A 53 0.08 13.10 -6.51
N ASP A 54 -0.87 13.14 -7.43
CA ASP A 54 -1.48 14.37 -7.92
C ASP A 54 -2.44 15.02 -6.91
N THR A 55 -3.21 14.20 -6.18
CA THR A 55 -4.25 14.70 -5.27
C THR A 55 -3.77 14.71 -3.82
N LEU A 56 -3.20 13.60 -3.35
CA LEU A 56 -2.67 13.50 -1.99
C LEU A 56 -1.35 14.26 -1.82
N GLY A 57 -0.58 14.47 -2.89
CA GLY A 57 0.67 15.24 -2.86
C GLY A 57 1.88 14.46 -2.35
N LEU A 58 1.84 13.13 -2.38
CA LEU A 58 3.03 12.35 -2.07
C LEU A 58 4.10 12.59 -3.13
N LYS A 59 5.37 12.58 -2.73
CA LYS A 59 6.49 12.55 -3.68
C LYS A 59 6.68 11.10 -4.18
N PRO A 60 6.92 10.85 -5.46
CA PRO A 60 7.23 9.52 -6.01
C PRO A 60 8.63 9.06 -5.59
N THR A 61 8.74 8.58 -4.35
CA THR A 61 9.96 8.02 -3.75
C THR A 61 9.80 6.53 -3.51
N PHE A 62 10.91 5.81 -3.31
CA PHE A 62 10.88 4.40 -2.91
C PHE A 62 10.07 4.17 -1.63
N SER A 63 10.23 5.05 -0.63
CA SER A 63 9.51 4.93 0.65
C SER A 63 8.01 5.08 0.47
N ASN A 64 7.56 6.09 -0.28
CA ASN A 64 6.13 6.32 -0.50
C ASN A 64 5.50 5.20 -1.35
N TRP A 65 6.21 4.71 -2.37
CA TRP A 65 5.77 3.52 -3.11
C TRP A 65 5.64 2.29 -2.20
N ALA A 66 6.60 2.06 -1.31
CA ALA A 66 6.53 0.94 -0.38
C ALA A 66 5.31 1.06 0.55
N GLN A 67 5.04 2.24 1.10
CA GLN A 67 3.87 2.47 1.96
C GLN A 67 2.53 2.31 1.22
N ILE A 68 2.41 2.82 -0.01
CA ILE A 68 1.23 2.59 -0.86
C ILE A 68 1.06 1.09 -1.14
N THR A 69 2.15 0.40 -1.46
CA THR A 69 2.15 -1.05 -1.69
C THR A 69 1.73 -1.81 -0.42
N PHE A 70 2.20 -1.39 0.76
CA PHE A 70 1.85 -2.00 2.04
C PHE A 70 0.36 -1.90 2.36
N ILE A 71 -0.31 -0.80 2.00
CA ILE A 71 -1.77 -0.68 2.17
C ILE A 71 -2.49 -1.81 1.41
N HIS A 72 -2.11 -2.05 0.16
CA HIS A 72 -2.73 -3.08 -0.68
C HIS A 72 -2.32 -4.50 -0.26
N MET A 73 -1.04 -4.71 0.04
CA MET A 73 -0.54 -5.98 0.59
C MET A 73 -1.22 -6.33 1.91
N TYR A 74 -1.46 -5.35 2.79
CA TYR A 74 -2.13 -5.56 4.07
C TYR A 74 -3.54 -6.11 3.85
N MET A 75 -4.30 -5.51 2.94
CA MET A 75 -5.66 -5.96 2.63
C MET A 75 -5.68 -7.40 2.10
N LEU A 76 -4.76 -7.76 1.20
CA LEU A 76 -4.62 -9.15 0.75
C LEU A 76 -4.17 -10.10 1.86
N GLN A 77 -3.24 -9.67 2.72
CA GLN A 77 -2.80 -10.50 3.83
C GLN A 77 -3.93 -10.78 4.83
N VAL A 78 -4.78 -9.78 5.13
CA VAL A 78 -6.01 -9.99 5.92
C VAL A 78 -6.89 -11.04 5.24
N ARG A 79 -7.05 -10.98 3.92
CA ARG A 79 -7.83 -11.98 3.17
C ARG A 79 -7.21 -13.37 3.17
N PHE A 80 -5.89 -13.49 3.08
CA PHE A 80 -5.20 -14.79 3.14
C PHE A 80 -5.30 -15.45 4.51
N ARG A 81 -5.44 -14.68 5.60
CA ARG A 81 -5.71 -15.24 6.93
C ARG A 81 -7.08 -15.94 7.02
N MET A 82 -7.97 -15.73 6.05
CA MET A 82 -9.26 -16.42 5.96
C MET A 82 -9.17 -17.77 5.22
N PHE A 83 -8.06 -18.06 4.54
CA PHE A 83 -7.82 -19.39 3.96
C PHE A 83 -7.71 -20.45 5.07
N PRO A 84 -7.88 -21.75 4.76
CA PRO A 84 -7.63 -22.80 5.74
C PRO A 84 -6.22 -22.66 6.32
N GLN A 85 -6.08 -22.95 7.62
CA GLN A 85 -4.88 -22.68 8.41
C GLN A 85 -3.61 -23.33 7.83
N SER A 86 -3.74 -24.46 7.14
CA SER A 86 -2.64 -25.14 6.45
C SER A 86 -2.09 -24.37 5.25
N HIS A 87 -2.90 -23.53 4.62
CA HIS A 87 -2.59 -22.83 3.37
C HIS A 87 -2.13 -21.39 3.61
N ALA A 88 -2.79 -20.66 4.52
CA ALA A 88 -2.53 -19.24 4.76
C ALA A 88 -1.04 -18.84 4.91
N PRO A 89 -0.18 -19.57 5.65
CA PRO A 89 1.23 -19.21 5.81
C PRO A 89 2.00 -19.17 4.49
N VAL A 90 1.74 -20.13 3.59
CA VAL A 90 2.43 -20.24 2.29
C VAL A 90 2.08 -19.04 1.40
N TRP A 91 0.80 -18.65 1.37
CA TRP A 91 0.32 -17.50 0.60
C TRP A 91 0.90 -16.18 1.11
N ILE A 92 0.89 -15.97 2.43
CA ILE A 92 1.44 -14.76 3.07
C ILE A 92 2.95 -14.66 2.81
N GLN A 93 3.67 -15.78 2.90
CA GLN A 93 5.10 -15.82 2.60
C GLN A 93 5.38 -15.45 1.13
N HIS A 94 4.64 -16.04 0.18
CA HIS A 94 4.83 -15.74 -1.23
C HIS A 94 4.46 -14.29 -1.59
N LEU A 95 3.38 -13.75 -1.03
CA LEU A 95 3.02 -12.33 -1.19
C LEU A 95 4.17 -11.43 -0.75
N THR A 96 4.74 -11.69 0.43
CA THR A 96 5.88 -10.92 0.96
C THR A 96 7.10 -11.08 0.05
N ASN A 97 7.45 -12.30 -0.37
CA ASN A 97 8.60 -12.54 -1.24
C ASN A 97 8.48 -11.78 -2.58
N GLN A 98 7.31 -11.84 -3.22
CA GLN A 98 7.06 -11.16 -4.49
C GLN A 98 7.15 -9.64 -4.36
N ALA A 99 6.69 -9.07 -3.26
CA ALA A 99 6.84 -7.64 -2.98
C ALA A 99 8.31 -7.22 -2.85
N PHE A 100 9.13 -8.08 -2.26
CA PHE A 100 10.56 -7.82 -2.07
C PHE A 100 11.36 -7.98 -3.36
N TYR A 101 10.96 -8.89 -4.25
CA TYR A 101 11.50 -8.93 -5.62
C TYR A 101 11.16 -7.64 -6.39
N ALA A 102 9.91 -7.19 -6.33
CA ALA A 102 9.51 -5.92 -6.96
C ALA A 102 10.27 -4.71 -6.37
N ALA A 103 10.55 -4.73 -5.07
CA ALA A 103 11.34 -3.71 -4.40
C ALA A 103 12.81 -3.72 -4.85
N GLU A 104 13.43 -4.89 -4.91
CA GLU A 104 14.81 -5.03 -5.38
C GLU A 104 14.95 -4.56 -6.83
N ASP A 105 14.04 -4.97 -7.72
CA ASP A 105 14.00 -4.53 -9.12
C ASP A 105 13.92 -3.01 -9.22
N ARG A 106 13.08 -2.37 -8.40
CA ARG A 106 12.96 -0.90 -8.36
C ARG A 106 14.25 -0.23 -7.92
N LEU A 107 14.91 -0.75 -6.88
CA LEU A 107 16.21 -0.23 -6.39
C LEU A 107 17.31 -0.37 -7.45
N VAL A 108 17.30 -1.45 -8.23
CA VAL A 108 18.26 -1.68 -9.31
C VAL A 108 17.97 -0.78 -10.52
N ILE A 109 16.73 -0.80 -11.02
CA ILE A 109 16.36 -0.17 -12.29
C ILE A 109 16.32 1.34 -12.15
N TRP A 110 15.57 1.85 -11.17
CA TRP A 110 15.25 3.27 -11.05
C TRP A 110 16.22 4.02 -10.14
N HIS A 111 16.69 3.40 -9.06
CA HIS A 111 17.62 4.07 -8.13
C HIS A 111 19.10 3.83 -8.43
N LYS A 112 19.43 2.92 -9.36
CA LYS A 112 20.81 2.57 -9.70
C LYS A 112 21.67 2.23 -8.48
N PHE A 113 21.07 1.58 -7.47
CA PHE A 113 21.80 1.09 -6.32
C PHE A 113 22.59 -0.17 -6.71
N ASN A 114 23.75 0.06 -7.32
CA ASN A 114 24.62 -1.01 -7.83
C ASN A 114 25.25 -1.84 -6.70
N ALA A 115 25.54 -1.20 -5.57
CA ALA A 115 26.10 -1.86 -4.40
C ALA A 115 25.06 -2.77 -3.72
N ASN A 116 25.35 -4.07 -3.64
CA ASN A 116 24.45 -5.04 -2.99
C ASN A 116 24.19 -4.70 -1.53
N SER A 117 25.22 -4.26 -0.79
CA SER A 117 25.08 -3.85 0.61
C SER A 117 24.08 -2.72 0.81
N LEU A 118 24.05 -1.73 -0.09
CA LEU A 118 23.11 -0.62 -0.05
C LEU A 118 21.68 -1.11 -0.32
N ARG A 119 21.47 -1.94 -1.34
CA ARG A 119 20.15 -2.52 -1.62
C ARG A 119 19.62 -3.32 -0.43
N GLN A 120 20.45 -4.19 0.14
CA GLN A 120 20.08 -5.01 1.29
C GLN A 120 19.75 -4.18 2.53
N LYS A 121 20.39 -3.02 2.72
CA LYS A 121 20.01 -2.07 3.77
C LYS A 121 18.58 -1.57 3.55
N HIS A 122 18.26 -1.05 2.37
CA HIS A 122 16.91 -0.57 2.05
C HIS A 122 15.84 -1.65 2.16
N LEU A 123 16.12 -2.88 1.72
CA LEU A 123 15.19 -4.00 1.85
C LEU A 123 14.96 -4.38 3.32
N LYS A 124 16.01 -4.40 4.16
CA LYS A 124 15.86 -4.64 5.61
C LYS A 124 15.05 -3.55 6.31
N ASP A 125 15.27 -2.29 5.93
CA ASP A 125 14.50 -1.16 6.44
C ASP A 125 13.03 -1.29 6.03
N MET A 126 12.77 -1.59 4.75
CA MET A 126 11.43 -1.87 4.22
C MET A 126 10.74 -3.04 4.96
N PHE A 127 11.47 -4.11 5.28
CA PHE A 127 10.92 -5.24 6.04
C PHE A 127 10.52 -4.87 7.47
N SER A 128 11.34 -4.03 8.12
CA SER A 128 11.03 -3.52 9.46
C SER A 128 9.77 -2.65 9.43
N GLN A 129 9.66 -1.77 8.43
CA GLN A 129 8.46 -0.96 8.21
C GLN A 129 7.23 -1.81 7.92
N TRP A 130 7.34 -2.83 7.07
CA TRP A 130 6.23 -3.73 6.76
C TRP A 130 5.64 -4.37 8.02
N ARG A 131 6.49 -4.86 8.92
CA ARG A 131 6.05 -5.46 10.19
C ARG A 131 5.37 -4.45 11.12
N ALA A 132 5.86 -3.21 11.15
CA ALA A 132 5.24 -2.14 11.93
C ALA A 132 3.86 -1.75 11.36
N VAL A 133 3.75 -1.68 10.04
CA VAL A 133 2.48 -1.45 9.33
C VAL A 133 1.49 -2.56 9.63
N LEU A 134 1.89 -3.83 9.54
CA LEU A 134 1.02 -4.97 9.88
C LEU A 134 0.39 -4.84 11.27
N LEU A 135 1.21 -4.57 12.29
CA LEU A 135 0.75 -4.43 13.67
C LEU A 135 -0.24 -3.26 13.82
N SER A 136 0.13 -2.09 13.30
CA SER A 136 -0.68 -0.87 13.47
C SER A 136 -1.97 -0.88 12.66
N TYR A 137 -1.97 -1.50 11.48
CA TYR A 137 -3.19 -1.67 10.68
C TYR A 137 -4.11 -2.75 11.27
N ASP A 138 -3.57 -3.84 11.83
CA ASP A 138 -4.38 -4.82 12.58
C ASP A 138 -5.07 -4.17 13.78
N GLU A 139 -4.36 -3.32 14.52
CA GLU A 139 -4.96 -2.54 15.60
C GLU A 139 -6.04 -1.58 15.09
N GLY A 140 -5.77 -0.84 14.01
CA GLY A 140 -6.72 0.07 13.38
C GLY A 140 -7.98 -0.62 12.87
N LEU A 141 -7.82 -1.78 12.23
CA LEU A 141 -8.93 -2.57 11.71
C LEU A 141 -9.92 -2.94 12.82
N MET A 142 -9.40 -3.37 13.98
CA MET A 142 -10.18 -3.82 15.14
C MET A 142 -10.74 -2.68 15.99
N LYS A 143 -9.99 -1.59 16.19
CA LYS A 143 -10.38 -0.49 17.10
C LYS A 143 -11.22 0.60 16.43
N GLY A 144 -11.29 0.62 15.10
CA GLY A 144 -12.15 1.55 14.35
C GLY A 144 -11.40 2.61 13.56
N ASP A 145 -12.15 3.42 12.82
CA ASP A 145 -11.62 4.27 11.75
C ASP A 145 -10.67 5.35 12.22
N ALA A 146 -10.87 5.90 13.43
CA ALA A 146 -9.94 6.86 14.00
C ALA A 146 -8.56 6.24 14.27
N MET A 147 -8.52 4.98 14.75
CA MET A 147 -7.25 4.28 14.99
C MET A 147 -6.58 3.89 13.67
N LEU A 148 -7.37 3.47 12.67
CA LEU A 148 -6.86 3.18 11.34
C LEU A 148 -6.31 4.45 10.64
N ALA A 149 -7.02 5.57 10.76
CA ALA A 149 -6.56 6.88 10.29
C ALA A 149 -5.23 7.26 10.94
N ALA A 150 -5.12 7.11 12.26
CA ALA A 150 -3.89 7.40 12.99
C ALA A 150 -2.73 6.49 12.54
N ALA A 151 -2.99 5.23 12.22
CA ALA A 151 -1.98 4.32 11.69
C ALA A 151 -1.53 4.72 10.28
N VAL A 152 -2.45 5.04 9.37
CA VAL A 152 -2.13 5.54 8.01
C VAL A 152 -1.34 6.84 8.10
N TRP A 153 -1.75 7.76 8.97
CA TRP A 153 -1.07 9.03 9.20
C TRP A 153 0.40 8.83 9.64
N ARG A 154 0.65 7.97 10.62
CA ARG A 154 2.03 7.69 11.09
C ARG A 154 2.89 7.01 10.03
N ASN A 155 2.33 6.05 9.30
CA ASN A 155 3.10 5.21 8.38
C ASN A 155 3.27 5.84 6.99
N LEU A 156 2.18 6.24 6.34
CA LEU A 156 2.19 6.79 4.98
C LEU A 156 2.53 8.27 4.96
N LEU A 157 1.95 9.06 5.87
CA LEU A 157 2.09 10.52 5.87
C LEU A 157 3.23 11.00 6.79
N GLY A 158 3.98 10.08 7.40
CA GLY A 158 5.16 10.39 8.20
C GLY A 158 4.87 11.21 9.46
N ALA A 159 3.67 11.07 10.03
CA ALA A 159 3.23 11.81 11.22
C ALA A 159 3.33 13.35 11.09
N LYS A 160 3.23 13.88 9.87
CA LYS A 160 3.26 15.32 9.62
C LYS A 160 2.04 16.02 10.21
N GLU A 161 2.23 17.25 10.69
CA GLU A 161 1.15 18.05 11.29
C GLU A 161 0.20 18.65 10.23
N ASP A 162 0.71 18.94 9.03
CA ASP A 162 0.01 19.59 7.93
C ASP A 162 -0.78 18.61 7.05
N VAL A 163 -1.56 17.73 7.68
CA VAL A 163 -2.29 16.67 6.98
C VAL A 163 -3.72 17.06 6.68
N ASP A 164 -4.11 16.85 5.42
CA ASP A 164 -5.50 16.94 4.98
C ASP A 164 -6.31 15.74 5.53
N PHE A 165 -7.09 15.99 6.57
CA PHE A 165 -7.93 14.98 7.22
C PHE A 165 -9.02 14.41 6.31
N GLU A 166 -9.47 15.17 5.30
CA GLU A 166 -10.45 14.67 4.33
C GLU A 166 -9.81 13.58 3.46
N LYS A 167 -8.60 13.83 2.96
CA LYS A 167 -7.85 12.83 2.17
C LYS A 167 -7.42 11.63 3.02
N LEU A 168 -7.08 11.85 4.30
CA LEU A 168 -6.82 10.75 5.22
C LEU A 168 -8.06 9.88 5.43
N ALA A 169 -9.23 10.49 5.62
CA ALA A 169 -10.50 9.77 5.74
C ALA A 169 -10.87 9.02 4.45
N GLN A 170 -10.56 9.60 3.28
CA GLN A 170 -10.72 8.94 1.98
C GLN A 170 -9.91 7.64 1.89
N ILE A 171 -8.64 7.64 2.36
CA ILE A 171 -7.81 6.43 2.40
C ILE A 171 -8.42 5.37 3.32
N VAL A 172 -8.90 5.78 4.50
CA VAL A 172 -9.55 4.87 5.45
C VAL A 172 -10.83 4.27 4.86
N GLY A 173 -11.68 5.09 4.24
CA GLY A 173 -12.89 4.63 3.54
C GLY A 173 -12.55 3.63 2.44
N TYR A 174 -11.50 3.91 1.66
CA TYR A 174 -11.03 3.01 0.60
C TYR A 174 -10.57 1.67 1.16
N MET A 175 -9.76 1.69 2.22
CA MET A 175 -9.31 0.46 2.88
C MET A 175 -10.51 -0.35 3.39
N ARG A 176 -11.51 0.29 4.02
CA ARG A 176 -12.72 -0.39 4.49
C ARG A 176 -13.53 -1.00 3.35
N LYS A 177 -13.73 -0.26 2.27
CA LYS A 177 -14.43 -0.73 1.07
C LYS A 177 -13.73 -1.96 0.47
N GLU A 178 -12.43 -1.87 0.26
CA GLU A 178 -11.66 -2.96 -0.38
C GLU A 178 -11.53 -4.18 0.53
N LEU A 179 -11.35 -3.99 1.83
CA LEU A 179 -11.42 -5.10 2.81
C LEU A 179 -12.80 -5.77 2.79
N LYS A 180 -13.89 -4.99 2.72
CA LYS A 180 -15.23 -5.57 2.63
C LYS A 180 -15.45 -6.34 1.32
N ARG A 181 -14.88 -5.85 0.22
CA ARG A 181 -14.90 -6.58 -1.06
C ARG A 181 -14.13 -7.89 -0.97
N LEU A 182 -12.94 -7.89 -0.37
CA LEU A 182 -12.13 -9.08 -0.16
C LEU A 182 -12.81 -10.10 0.76
N ASP A 183 -13.45 -9.64 1.84
CA ASP A 183 -14.25 -10.46 2.76
C ASP A 183 -15.39 -11.21 2.04
N ASN A 184 -16.01 -10.54 1.06
CA ASN A 184 -17.07 -11.15 0.24
C ASN A 184 -16.53 -12.03 -0.91
N ALA A 185 -15.23 -12.03 -1.18
CA ALA A 185 -14.63 -12.79 -2.27
C ALA A 185 -14.46 -14.25 -1.89
N THR A 186 -14.70 -15.16 -2.83
CA THR A 186 -14.42 -16.60 -2.67
C THR A 186 -12.91 -16.86 -2.62
N ASP A 187 -12.51 -18.00 -2.05
CA ASP A 187 -11.10 -18.39 -2.02
C ASP A 187 -10.54 -18.53 -3.44
N ASP A 188 -11.31 -19.10 -4.38
CA ASP A 188 -10.90 -19.28 -5.77
C ASP A 188 -10.66 -17.96 -6.50
N GLU A 189 -11.49 -16.94 -6.27
CA GLU A 189 -11.34 -15.60 -6.87
C GLU A 189 -10.03 -14.92 -6.45
N VAL A 190 -9.54 -15.19 -5.25
CA VAL A 190 -8.28 -14.61 -4.76
C VAL A 190 -7.10 -15.52 -5.12
N ALA A 191 -7.26 -16.84 -4.98
CA ALA A 191 -6.22 -17.83 -5.22
C ALA A 191 -5.87 -17.99 -6.72
N ASN A 192 -6.76 -17.63 -7.64
CA ASN A 192 -6.44 -17.61 -9.07
C ASN A 192 -5.52 -16.43 -9.46
N GLY A 193 -5.24 -15.49 -8.55
CA GLY A 193 -4.36 -14.34 -8.76
C GLY A 193 -4.95 -13.21 -9.62
N THR A 194 -6.27 -13.22 -9.86
CA THR A 194 -6.95 -12.25 -10.75
C THR A 194 -7.59 -11.08 -10.00
N TRP A 195 -7.44 -11.01 -8.67
CA TRP A 195 -8.01 -9.93 -7.87
C TRP A 195 -7.47 -8.56 -8.30
N THR A 196 -8.38 -7.59 -8.48
CA THR A 196 -8.04 -6.20 -8.79
C THR A 196 -8.67 -5.24 -7.80
N PHE A 197 -7.87 -4.28 -7.35
CA PHE A 197 -8.35 -3.14 -6.57
C PHE A 197 -9.07 -2.16 -7.50
N LYS A 198 -10.22 -1.64 -7.06
CA LYS A 198 -11.05 -0.77 -7.91
C LYS A 198 -10.98 0.67 -7.43
N GLY A 199 -10.71 1.56 -8.38
CA GLY A 199 -10.76 2.99 -8.15
C GLY A 199 -9.60 3.52 -7.34
N SER A 200 -9.82 4.65 -6.69
CA SER A 200 -8.83 5.32 -5.83
C SER A 200 -9.48 5.79 -4.53
N PRO A 201 -8.70 6.20 -3.52
CA PRO A 201 -9.27 6.83 -2.33
C PRO A 201 -10.17 8.03 -2.63
N GLY A 202 -9.91 8.77 -3.71
CA GLY A 202 -10.73 9.91 -4.12
C GLY A 202 -12.21 9.58 -4.40
N ASP A 203 -12.52 8.31 -4.70
CA ASP A 203 -13.91 7.88 -4.93
C ASP A 203 -14.75 7.95 -3.65
N GLU A 204 -14.10 7.93 -2.48
CA GLU A 204 -14.75 8.03 -1.19
C GLU A 204 -15.07 9.48 -0.78
N ALA A 205 -14.67 10.48 -1.59
CA ALA A 205 -14.82 11.90 -1.24
C ALA A 205 -16.27 12.27 -0.90
N ASN A 206 -17.25 11.75 -1.64
CA ASN A 206 -18.67 12.02 -1.40
C ASN A 206 -19.15 11.41 -0.08
N VAL A 207 -18.66 10.22 0.28
CA VAL A 207 -19.01 9.53 1.53
C VAL A 207 -18.39 10.27 2.71
N VAL A 208 -17.12 10.68 2.58
CA VAL A 208 -16.40 11.41 3.63
C VAL A 208 -17.02 12.79 3.90
N LYS A 209 -17.51 13.47 2.86
CA LYS A 209 -18.18 14.78 3.00
C LYS A 209 -19.61 14.70 3.52
N ALA A 210 -20.20 13.51 3.54
CA ALA A 210 -21.57 13.36 3.98
C ALA A 210 -21.69 13.69 5.48
N PRO A 211 -22.62 14.56 5.89
CA PRO A 211 -22.81 14.87 7.29
C PRO A 211 -23.26 13.62 8.05
N SER A 212 -22.64 13.38 9.22
CA SER A 212 -23.04 12.27 10.08
C SER A 212 -24.49 12.42 10.50
N ARG A 213 -25.27 11.33 10.40
CA ARG A 213 -26.65 11.28 10.90
C ARG A 213 -26.75 11.63 12.38
N MET A 214 -25.68 11.38 13.15
CA MET A 214 -25.61 11.76 14.57
C MET A 214 -25.52 13.28 14.77
N MET A 215 -24.81 14.00 13.90
CA MET A 215 -24.72 15.47 13.96
C MET A 215 -26.06 16.16 13.61
N ALA A 216 -26.86 15.55 12.74
CA ALA A 216 -28.22 16.02 12.44
C ALA A 216 -29.18 15.87 13.64
N THR A 217 -28.88 14.95 14.57
CA THR A 217 -29.71 14.69 15.75
C THR A 217 -29.39 15.66 16.90
N GLU A 218 -28.15 16.13 17.01
CA GLU A 218 -27.74 17.12 18.01
C GLU A 218 -28.24 18.53 17.68
N THR A 219 -28.31 18.89 16.40
CA THR A 219 -28.87 20.18 15.95
C THR A 219 -30.39 20.27 16.08
N ALA A 220 -31.10 19.14 16.17
CA ALA A 220 -32.54 19.11 16.43
C ALA A 220 -32.91 19.23 17.92
N LYS A 221 -31.92 19.19 18.82
CA LYS A 221 -32.09 19.33 20.28
C LYS A 221 -31.58 20.68 20.83
N ALA A 222 -31.10 21.57 19.96
CA ALA A 222 -30.60 22.90 20.31
C ALA A 222 -31.63 23.98 19.95
#